data_AF-A0A662BET6-F1
#
_entry.id   AF-A0A662BET6-F1
#
_cell.length_a   1.000
_cell.length_b   1.000
_cell.length_c   1.000
_cell.angle_alpha   90.00
_cell.angle_beta   90.00
_cell.angle_gamma   90.00
#
_symmetry.space_group_name_H-M   'P 1'
#
loop_
_entity.id
_entity.type
_entity.pdbx_description
1 polymer ?
#
loop_
_entity_poly.entity_id
_entity_poly.type
_entity_poly.pdbx_seq_one_letter_code
_entity_poly.pdbx_strand_id
1 'polypeptide(L)'
;MVKESMNLIEFTDCIQAPGKITLDQTNKLEGILMEYPYFQAAHFLYLNGLKNQNSFKYNNILKKTAAYTTDRAVLFDYISSKEFTFIKNEDPIDIKIKDLEVVEDSHQNKTETKEIYPLKSEVNELP
;
A
#
# COMPACT_ATOMS: atom_id res chain seq x y z
N MET A 1 -21.07 -21.12 -0.06
CA MET A 1 -20.74 -20.34 1.15
C MET A 1 -20.58 -18.90 0.71
N VAL A 2 -21.44 -17.98 1.16
CA VAL A 2 -21.31 -16.56 0.83
C VAL A 2 -20.06 -16.06 1.56
N LYS A 3 -19.05 -15.58 0.83
CA LYS A 3 -17.85 -14.99 1.43
C LYS A 3 -18.27 -13.61 1.94
N GLU A 4 -18.49 -13.48 3.24
CA GLU A 4 -18.91 -12.22 3.85
C GLU A 4 -17.79 -11.18 3.66
N SER A 5 -18.12 -10.02 3.07
CA SER A 5 -17.18 -8.94 2.82
C SER A 5 -16.99 -8.07 4.06
N MET A 6 -15.78 -7.61 4.32
CA MET A 6 -15.49 -6.71 5.43
C MET A 6 -16.28 -5.41 5.31
N ASN A 7 -16.88 -4.97 6.41
CA ASN A 7 -17.58 -3.68 6.48
C ASN A 7 -16.68 -2.60 7.10
N LEU A 8 -17.14 -1.35 7.06
CA LEU A 8 -16.36 -0.19 7.54
C LEU A 8 -16.06 -0.25 9.05
N ILE A 9 -16.99 -0.71 9.87
CA ILE A 9 -16.82 -0.80 11.33
C ILE A 9 -15.73 -1.83 11.62
N GLU A 10 -15.84 -3.00 11.02
CA GLU A 10 -14.88 -4.09 11.19
C GLU A 10 -13.46 -3.70 10.71
N PHE A 11 -13.37 -2.97 9.60
CA PHE A 11 -12.09 -2.43 9.13
C PHE A 11 -11.52 -1.39 10.09
N THR A 12 -12.36 -0.50 10.63
CA THR A 12 -11.97 0.50 11.63
C THR A 12 -11.46 -0.17 12.90
N ASP A 13 -12.11 -1.24 13.35
CA ASP A 13 -11.66 -2.03 14.51
C ASP A 13 -10.25 -2.61 14.29
N CYS A 14 -9.95 -3.06 13.06
CA CYS A 14 -8.62 -3.54 12.70
C CYS A 14 -7.57 -2.41 12.77
N ILE A 15 -7.92 -1.17 12.41
CA ILE A 15 -7.03 -0.01 12.51
C ILE A 15 -6.79 0.37 13.97
N GLN A 16 -7.83 0.31 14.81
CA GLN A 16 -7.74 0.68 16.23
C GLN A 16 -6.95 -0.34 17.04
N ALA A 17 -7.08 -1.64 16.71
CA ALA A 17 -6.41 -2.74 17.40
C ALA A 17 -5.71 -3.72 16.44
N PRO A 18 -4.71 -3.28 15.67
CA PRO A 18 -4.08 -4.08 14.61
C PRO A 18 -3.25 -5.25 15.12
N GLY A 19 -2.88 -5.26 16.41
CA GLY A 19 -2.30 -6.42 17.09
C GLY A 19 -3.31 -7.52 17.44
N LYS A 20 -4.62 -7.30 17.25
CA LYS A 20 -5.71 -8.22 17.62
C LYS A 20 -6.54 -8.70 16.42
N ILE A 21 -6.00 -8.58 15.21
CA ILE A 21 -6.69 -9.01 13.99
C ILE A 21 -6.89 -10.53 14.01
N THR A 22 -8.14 -10.95 13.84
CA THR A 22 -8.57 -12.36 13.85
C THR A 22 -8.33 -13.05 12.50
N LEU A 23 -8.45 -14.39 12.47
CA LEU A 23 -8.36 -15.18 11.24
C LEU A 23 -9.46 -14.78 10.23
N ASP A 24 -10.69 -14.56 10.71
CA ASP A 24 -11.79 -14.14 9.86
C ASP A 24 -11.52 -12.77 9.20
N GLN A 25 -11.15 -11.78 10.00
CA GLN A 25 -10.75 -10.46 9.51
C GLN A 25 -9.58 -10.54 8.53
N THR A 26 -8.62 -11.43 8.77
CA THR A 26 -7.47 -11.64 7.86
C THR A 26 -7.92 -12.17 6.49
N ASN A 27 -8.85 -13.12 6.46
CA ASN A 27 -9.42 -13.65 5.21
C ASN A 27 -10.24 -12.59 4.47
N LYS A 28 -10.94 -11.72 5.19
CA LYS A 28 -11.70 -10.62 4.59
C LYS A 28 -10.78 -9.53 4.04
N LEU A 29 -9.69 -9.19 4.75
CA LEU A 29 -8.64 -8.28 4.27
C LEU A 29 -7.96 -8.81 3.00
N GLU A 30 -7.73 -10.13 2.90
CA GLU A 30 -7.25 -10.76 1.66
C GLU A 30 -8.23 -10.49 0.50
N GLY A 31 -9.54 -10.54 0.76
CA GLY A 31 -10.58 -10.19 -0.21
C GLY A 31 -10.50 -8.73 -0.67
N ILE A 32 -10.35 -7.78 0.27
CA ILE A 32 -10.15 -6.36 -0.07
C ILE A 32 -8.94 -6.19 -0.99
N LEU A 33 -7.84 -6.87 -0.72
CA LEU A 33 -6.61 -6.76 -1.52
C LEU A 33 -6.71 -7.39 -2.91
N MET A 34 -7.61 -8.36 -3.10
CA MET A 34 -7.90 -8.90 -4.44
C MET A 34 -8.65 -7.88 -5.31
N GLU A 35 -9.53 -7.08 -4.71
CA GLU A 35 -10.33 -6.08 -5.41
C GLU A 35 -9.62 -4.72 -5.54
N TYR A 36 -8.85 -4.34 -4.52
CA TYR A 36 -8.13 -3.07 -4.42
C TYR A 36 -6.64 -3.29 -4.12
N PRO A 37 -5.83 -3.72 -5.11
CA PRO A 37 -4.44 -4.10 -4.90
C PRO A 37 -3.52 -2.98 -4.38
N TYR A 38 -3.90 -1.72 -4.56
CA TYR A 38 -3.11 -0.56 -4.13
C TYR A 38 -3.53 -0.02 -2.75
N PHE A 39 -4.44 -0.70 -2.04
CA PHE A 39 -4.88 -0.25 -0.73
C PHE A 39 -3.82 -0.55 0.35
N GLN A 40 -2.91 0.40 0.56
CA GLN A 40 -1.75 0.26 1.43
C GLN A 40 -2.11 -0.13 2.88
N ALA A 41 -3.12 0.51 3.46
CA ALA A 41 -3.54 0.20 4.83
C ALA A 41 -4.01 -1.26 4.96
N ALA A 42 -4.76 -1.77 3.96
CA ALA A 42 -5.17 -3.17 3.93
C ALA A 42 -3.97 -4.12 3.81
N HIS A 43 -2.91 -3.76 3.06
CA HIS A 43 -1.68 -4.56 3.00
C HIS A 43 -0.98 -4.67 4.36
N PHE A 44 -0.92 -3.57 5.11
CA PHE A 44 -0.35 -3.57 6.45
C PHE A 44 -1.18 -4.40 7.44
N LEU A 45 -2.51 -4.20 7.46
CA LEU A 45 -3.41 -4.95 8.34
C LEU A 45 -3.41 -6.44 8.01
N TYR A 46 -3.42 -6.81 6.73
CA TYR A 46 -3.35 -8.21 6.31
C TYR A 46 -2.01 -8.86 6.72
N LEU A 47 -0.90 -8.15 6.53
CA LEU A 47 0.42 -8.57 7.00
C LEU A 47 0.43 -8.82 8.52
N ASN A 48 -0.20 -7.94 9.30
CA ASN A 48 -0.33 -8.08 10.75
C ASN A 48 -1.17 -9.30 11.14
N GLY A 49 -2.32 -9.51 10.48
CA GLY A 49 -3.14 -10.70 10.69
C GLY A 49 -2.35 -11.99 10.46
N LEU A 50 -1.58 -12.06 9.37
CA LEU A 50 -0.72 -13.21 9.07
C LEU A 50 0.40 -13.40 10.11
N LYS A 51 0.98 -12.30 10.62
CA LYS A 51 1.99 -12.35 11.69
C LYS A 51 1.39 -12.95 12.96
N ASN A 52 0.23 -12.47 13.40
CA ASN A 52 -0.46 -12.94 14.61
C ASN A 52 -0.78 -14.45 14.55
N GLN A 53 -1.05 -14.95 13.35
CA GLN A 53 -1.37 -16.35 13.09
C GLN A 53 -0.14 -17.23 12.81
N ASN A 54 1.08 -16.67 12.84
CA ASN A 54 2.31 -17.36 12.44
C ASN A 54 2.17 -18.05 11.06
N SER A 55 1.50 -17.38 10.12
CA SER A 55 1.18 -17.96 8.82
C SER A 55 2.42 -18.10 7.93
N PHE A 56 2.56 -19.26 7.27
CA PHE A 56 3.61 -19.49 6.27
C PHE A 56 3.54 -18.50 5.09
N LYS A 57 2.38 -17.88 4.84
CA LYS A 57 2.20 -16.86 3.81
C LYS A 57 2.91 -15.54 4.14
N TYR A 58 3.21 -15.28 5.41
CA TYR A 58 3.70 -13.99 5.92
C TYR A 58 4.84 -13.41 5.10
N ASN A 59 5.91 -14.19 4.87
CA ASN A 59 7.10 -13.69 4.16
C ASN A 59 6.84 -13.30 2.71
N ASN A 60 5.93 -14.00 2.02
CA ASN A 60 5.58 -13.65 0.65
C ASN A 60 4.76 -12.35 0.61
N ILE A 61 3.84 -12.20 1.55
CA ILE A 61 3.03 -10.99 1.67
C ILE A 61 3.86 -9.80 2.12
N LEU A 62 4.83 -9.99 3.02
CA LEU A 62 5.77 -8.94 3.43
C LEU A 62 6.47 -8.29 2.23
N LYS A 63 6.94 -9.11 1.27
CA LYS A 63 7.56 -8.63 0.03
C LYS A 63 6.59 -7.81 -0.81
N LYS A 64 5.32 -8.25 -0.92
CA LYS A 64 4.28 -7.49 -1.61
C LYS A 64 3.97 -6.18 -0.90
N THR A 65 3.76 -6.21 0.41
CA THR A 65 3.51 -5.00 1.22
C THR A 65 4.66 -3.99 1.07
N ALA A 66 5.92 -4.45 1.03
CA ALA A 66 7.08 -3.59 0.79
C ALA A 66 7.11 -2.94 -0.61
N ALA A 67 6.49 -3.58 -1.62
CA ALA A 67 6.37 -3.02 -2.96
C ALA A 67 5.22 -1.98 -3.06
N TYR A 68 4.16 -2.16 -2.27
CA TYR A 68 2.99 -1.26 -2.27
C TYR A 68 3.09 -0.11 -1.28
N THR A 69 3.89 -0.22 -0.22
CA THR A 69 4.08 0.87 0.76
C THR A 69 4.88 2.03 0.16
N THR A 70 4.48 3.26 0.49
CA THR A 70 5.20 4.49 0.10
C THR A 70 6.44 4.72 0.96
N ASP A 71 6.39 4.34 2.23
CA ASP A 71 7.51 4.46 3.16
C ASP A 71 7.95 3.07 3.66
N ARG A 72 9.14 2.64 3.21
CA ARG A 72 9.72 1.36 3.62
C ARG A 72 10.45 1.44 4.96
N ALA A 73 10.86 2.63 5.40
CA ALA A 73 11.49 2.78 6.71
C ALA A 73 10.49 2.47 7.82
N VAL A 74 9.26 3.00 7.71
CA VAL A 74 8.17 2.67 8.65
C VAL A 74 7.85 1.18 8.68
N LEU A 75 7.79 0.53 7.51
CA LEU A 75 7.59 -0.93 7.45
C LEU A 75 8.76 -1.69 8.05
N PHE A 76 9.99 -1.25 7.81
CA PHE A 76 11.21 -1.84 8.36
C PHE A 76 11.23 -1.76 9.89
N ASP A 77 10.93 -0.59 10.44
CA ASP A 77 10.84 -0.37 11.89
C ASP A 77 9.76 -1.29 12.49
N TYR A 78 8.60 -1.40 11.83
CA TYR A 78 7.54 -2.31 12.22
C TYR A 78 8.03 -3.77 12.32
N ILE A 79 8.69 -4.30 11.29
CA ILE A 79 9.10 -5.72 11.27
C ILE A 79 10.32 -6.02 12.14
N SER A 80 11.18 -5.03 12.37
CA SER A 80 12.43 -5.18 13.14
C SER A 80 12.21 -4.95 14.63
N SER A 81 11.11 -4.29 15.02
CA SER A 81 10.74 -4.09 16.40
C SER A 81 10.36 -5.42 17.08
N LYS A 82 10.87 -5.63 18.31
CA LYS A 82 10.46 -6.76 19.16
C LYS A 82 9.03 -6.59 19.68
N GLU A 83 8.64 -5.35 19.91
CA GLU A 83 7.33 -4.91 20.41
C GLU A 83 6.92 -3.71 19.56
N PHE A 84 5.75 -3.79 18.93
CA PHE A 84 5.25 -2.67 18.13
C PHE A 84 4.55 -1.65 19.04
N THR A 85 5.23 -0.54 19.34
CA THR A 85 4.61 0.63 19.96
C THR A 85 3.97 1.49 18.89
N PHE A 86 2.64 1.46 18.77
CA PHE A 86 1.93 2.56 18.11
C PHE A 86 2.32 3.83 18.85
N ILE A 87 2.99 4.77 18.17
CA ILE A 87 3.08 6.13 18.67
C ILE A 87 1.64 6.61 18.74
N LYS A 88 1.05 6.61 19.94
CA LYS A 88 -0.13 7.41 20.21
C LYS A 88 0.34 8.84 20.02
N ASN A 89 0.12 9.39 18.84
CA ASN A 89 0.22 10.82 18.63
C ASN A 89 -0.91 11.43 19.47
N GLU A 90 -0.64 11.70 20.75
CA GLU A 90 -1.55 12.47 21.61
C GLU A 90 -1.50 13.96 21.24
N ASP A 91 -0.55 14.37 20.40
CA ASP A 91 -0.44 15.72 19.87
C ASP A 91 -0.74 15.74 18.36
N PRO A 92 -1.59 16.67 17.89
CA PRO A 92 -1.79 16.86 16.46
C PRO A 92 -0.45 17.25 15.83
N ILE A 93 0.03 16.43 14.91
CA ILE A 93 1.16 16.76 14.06
C ILE A 93 0.72 17.95 13.20
N ASP A 94 1.19 19.14 13.55
CA ASP A 94 1.14 20.31 12.69
C ASP A 94 1.96 20.01 11.43
N ILE A 95 1.32 19.43 10.41
CA ILE A 95 1.89 19.30 9.09
C ILE A 95 2.00 20.73 8.53
N LYS A 96 3.13 21.40 8.81
CA LYS A 96 3.52 22.63 8.12
C LYS A 96 3.80 22.23 6.67
N ILE A 97 2.78 22.31 5.83
CA ILE A 97 2.92 22.30 4.38
C ILE A 97 3.68 23.58 4.01
N LYS A 98 5.00 23.53 4.11
CA LYS A 98 5.89 24.47 3.43
C LYS A 98 6.51 23.66 2.31
N ASP A 99 6.40 24.18 1.09
CA ASP A 99 7.08 23.70 -0.12
C ASP A 99 6.30 22.73 -1.02
N LEU A 100 4.96 22.83 -1.07
CA LEU A 100 4.26 22.53 -2.33
C LEU A 100 4.13 23.82 -3.13
N GLU A 101 5.04 24.04 -4.07
CA GLU A 101 4.81 25.00 -5.14
C GLU A 101 3.62 24.50 -5.98
N VAL A 102 2.52 25.23 -5.90
CA VAL A 102 1.38 25.07 -6.80
C VAL A 102 1.88 25.42 -8.20
N VAL A 103 2.06 24.42 -9.05
CA VAL A 103 2.26 24.64 -10.48
C VAL A 103 0.93 25.13 -11.04
N GLU A 104 0.80 26.44 -11.22
CA GLU A 104 -0.32 27.02 -11.96
C GLU A 104 -0.23 26.60 -13.43
N ASP A 105 -1.19 25.77 -13.85
CA ASP A 105 -1.35 25.36 -15.24
C ASP A 105 -1.87 26.56 -16.05
N SER A 106 -0.97 27.18 -16.81
CA SER A 106 -1.34 28.18 -17.82
C SER A 106 -0.55 27.92 -19.11
N HIS A 107 -1.25 27.42 -20.13
CA HIS A 107 -1.45 28.10 -21.42
C HIS A 107 -2.08 27.17 -22.47
N GLN A 108 -3.30 27.49 -22.89
CA GLN A 108 -3.84 27.08 -24.20
C GLN A 108 -3.27 28.00 -25.30
N ASN A 109 -2.67 27.44 -26.36
CA ASN A 109 -3.28 27.40 -27.71
C ASN A 109 -2.31 26.95 -28.85
N LYS A 110 -2.74 25.90 -29.55
CA LYS A 110 -2.69 25.57 -31.00
C LYS A 110 -1.41 25.64 -31.86
N THR A 111 -1.05 24.42 -32.30
CA THR A 111 -0.83 23.94 -33.69
C THR A 111 0.48 24.24 -34.41
N GLU A 112 1.32 23.20 -34.56
CA GLU A 112 1.79 22.75 -35.88
C GLU A 112 2.20 21.26 -35.85
N THR A 113 1.60 20.49 -36.74
CA THR A 113 1.83 19.07 -37.00
C THR A 113 3.18 18.84 -37.65
N LYS A 114 4.00 17.96 -37.07
CA LYS A 114 4.94 17.13 -37.83
C LYS A 114 4.89 15.70 -37.30
N GLU A 115 4.27 14.81 -38.08
CA GLU A 115 4.55 13.36 -38.04
C GLU A 115 6.06 13.14 -38.22
N ILE A 116 6.66 12.11 -37.59
CA ILE A 116 7.19 10.88 -38.24
C ILE A 116 7.54 9.82 -37.14
N TYR A 117 6.83 8.69 -37.18
CA TYR A 117 7.10 7.24 -36.89
C TYR A 117 8.26 6.70 -35.99
N PRO A 118 8.12 5.45 -35.46
CA PRO A 118 8.74 4.96 -34.23
C PRO A 118 10.12 4.29 -34.38
N LEU A 119 10.91 4.30 -33.30
CA LEU A 119 12.14 3.52 -33.18
C LEU A 119 11.83 2.02 -33.22
N LYS A 120 12.35 1.34 -34.25
CA LYS A 120 12.36 -0.12 -34.36
C LYS A 120 13.35 -0.72 -33.38
N SER A 121 12.94 -1.86 -32.82
CA SER A 121 13.78 -2.88 -32.20
C SER A 121 14.79 -3.45 -33.20
N GLU A 122 16.08 -3.39 -32.89
CA GLU A 122 17.10 -4.23 -33.53
C GLU A 122 17.51 -5.33 -32.56
N VAL A 123 16.99 -6.53 -32.84
CA VAL A 123 17.53 -7.80 -32.39
C VAL A 123 18.62 -8.17 -33.41
N ASN A 124 19.87 -8.20 -32.97
CA ASN A 124 20.97 -8.80 -33.73
C ASN A 124 21.57 -9.92 -32.88
N GLU A 125 21.21 -11.16 -33.19
CA GLU A 125 22.08 -12.33 -32.99
C GLU A 125 22.44 -12.88 -34.38
N LEU A 126 23.75 -12.96 -34.64
CA LEU A 126 24.42 -13.49 -35.84
C LEU A 126 24.34 -15.02 -35.89
N PRO A 127 24.49 -15.65 -37.08
CA PRO A 127 25.78 -15.80 -37.77
C PRO A 127 25.83 -15.34 -39.23
#